data_AF-A0ABD2LD77-F1
#
_entry.id   AF-A0ABD2LD77-F1
#
_cell.length_a   1.000
_cell.length_b   1.000
_cell.length_c   1.000
_cell.angle_alpha   90.00
_cell.angle_beta   90.00
_cell.angle_gamma   90.00
#
_symmetry.space_group_name_H-M   'P 1'
#
loop_
_entity.id
_entity.type
_entity.pdbx_description
1 polymer ?
#
loop_
_entity_poly.entity_id
_entity_poly.type
_entity_poly.pdbx_seq_one_letter_code
_entity_poly.pdbx_strand_id
1 'polypeptide(L)'
;MDGIEASVPSVVFRIPPPDPRLASFLSRLHNQFEKLRKLWDRTHHLVGVVQMGRQLRVINGGYQKPDYSNQFDAACAELVRKFEEGWKQLNHRVQERVATNLEELERQIKEHKAFEDALQTLDVDVSNVKELYRQLPHPTPTQRAAHDNMVQRWQDIWELSRMYVERLKGLKSVLNGLDEVTDIVRRHEITLASFDDMPAALERLRGVHAQLLELNMVLQQQENIVKKLNRDTATLRQHVARTRFGAAKARLLQPVRCDMCRVGAQVRGGLEAAEPPGAGTSGHHFFSFFSHYILY
;
A
#
# COMPACT_ATOMS: atom_id res chain seq x y z
N MET A 1 92.78 32.65 -81.03
CA MET A 1 93.32 32.09 -79.78
C MET A 1 92.55 30.81 -79.54
N ASP A 2 93.08 29.75 -80.13
CA ASP A 2 92.41 28.46 -80.29
C ASP A 2 92.40 27.68 -78.97
N GLY A 3 91.23 27.14 -78.61
CA GLY A 3 91.07 26.26 -77.47
C GLY A 3 91.66 24.89 -77.76
N ILE A 4 92.64 24.46 -76.96
CA ILE A 4 93.23 23.12 -77.06
C ILE A 4 92.30 22.14 -76.34
N GLU A 5 91.55 21.34 -77.09
CA GLU A 5 90.84 20.17 -76.56
C GLU A 5 91.85 19.07 -76.23
N ALA A 6 92.09 18.85 -74.93
CA ALA A 6 92.90 17.74 -74.46
C ALA A 6 92.02 16.49 -74.28
N SER A 7 92.29 15.45 -75.06
CA SER A 7 91.67 14.13 -74.92
C SER A 7 92.18 13.45 -73.65
N VAL A 8 91.28 13.21 -72.69
CA VAL A 8 91.59 12.50 -71.44
C VAL A 8 91.17 11.03 -71.61
N PRO A 9 92.07 10.06 -71.37
CA PRO A 9 91.74 8.64 -71.53
C PRO A 9 90.67 8.21 -70.51
N SER A 10 89.58 7.64 -71.01
CA SER A 10 88.51 7.05 -70.20
C SER A 10 89.05 5.86 -69.41
N VAL A 11 89.11 5.98 -68.08
CA VAL A 11 89.47 4.88 -67.18
C VAL A 11 88.21 4.08 -66.87
N VAL A 12 88.07 2.92 -67.49
CA VAL A 12 87.01 1.96 -67.15
C VAL A 12 87.40 1.26 -65.84
N PHE A 13 86.73 1.60 -64.73
CA PHE A 13 86.78 0.79 -63.51
C PHE A 13 86.10 -0.55 -63.81
N ARG A 14 86.90 -1.59 -64.09
CA ARG A 14 86.41 -2.97 -64.04
C ARG A 14 86.22 -3.33 -62.57
N ILE A 15 85.00 -3.18 -62.06
CA ILE A 15 84.60 -3.80 -60.80
C ILE A 15 84.67 -5.32 -61.05
N PRO A 16 85.58 -6.06 -60.39
CA PRO A 16 85.63 -7.51 -60.55
C PRO A 16 84.27 -8.10 -60.12
N PRO A 17 83.79 -9.15 -60.80
CA PRO A 17 82.54 -9.78 -60.42
C PRO A 17 82.60 -10.16 -58.94
N PRO A 18 81.53 -9.88 -58.16
CA PRO A 18 81.54 -10.12 -56.72
C PRO A 18 81.90 -11.58 -56.45
N ASP A 19 82.80 -11.81 -55.49
CA ASP A 19 83.25 -13.15 -55.12
C ASP A 19 82.01 -14.02 -54.85
N PRO A 20 81.83 -15.14 -55.60
CA PRO A 20 80.65 -15.98 -55.50
C PRO A 20 80.47 -16.54 -54.08
N ARG A 21 81.56 -16.66 -53.30
CA ARG A 21 81.49 -17.07 -51.89
C ARG A 21 80.82 -16.00 -51.03
N LEU A 22 81.20 -14.74 -51.19
CA LEU A 22 80.58 -13.61 -50.49
C LEU A 22 79.10 -13.46 -50.86
N ALA A 23 78.78 -13.57 -52.15
CA ALA A 23 77.40 -13.50 -52.62
C ALA A 23 76.52 -14.61 -52.01
N SER A 24 77.05 -15.84 -51.92
CA SER A 24 76.36 -16.97 -51.30
C SER A 24 76.15 -16.78 -49.80
N PHE A 25 77.13 -16.18 -49.10
CA PHE A 25 77.05 -15.90 -47.67
C PHE A 25 76.03 -14.79 -47.38
N LEU A 26 76.07 -13.70 -48.13
CA LEU A 26 75.10 -12.60 -48.02
C LEU A 26 73.68 -13.07 -48.32
N SER A 27 73.50 -13.91 -49.34
CA SER A 27 72.19 -14.50 -49.67
C SER A 27 71.66 -15.38 -48.54
N ARG A 28 72.53 -16.17 -47.88
CA ARG A 28 72.14 -16.97 -46.72
C ARG A 28 71.78 -16.09 -45.53
N LEU A 29 72.56 -15.05 -45.24
CA LEU A 29 72.33 -14.15 -44.12
C LEU A 29 71.03 -13.35 -44.31
N HIS A 30 70.78 -12.86 -45.53
CA HIS A 30 69.53 -12.20 -45.89
C HIS A 30 68.32 -13.14 -45.72
N ASN A 31 68.43 -14.39 -46.17
CA ASN A 31 67.38 -15.38 -45.98
C ASN A 31 67.14 -15.72 -44.50
N GLN A 32 68.17 -15.74 -43.66
CA GLN A 32 68.02 -15.92 -42.21
C GLN A 32 67.35 -14.72 -41.55
N PHE A 33 67.71 -13.51 -41.96
CA PHE A 33 67.10 -12.28 -41.47
C PHE A 33 65.61 -12.21 -41.82
N GLU A 34 65.22 -12.52 -43.06
CA GLU A 34 63.82 -12.54 -43.48
C GLU A 34 62.99 -13.61 -42.74
N LYS A 35 63.60 -14.75 -42.40
CA LYS A 35 62.94 -15.76 -41.55
C LYS A 35 62.70 -15.24 -40.14
N LEU A 36 63.70 -14.62 -39.53
CA LEU A 36 63.58 -14.02 -38.19
C LEU A 36 62.53 -12.91 -38.17
N ARG A 37 62.51 -12.05 -39.20
CA ARG A 37 61.51 -10.99 -39.36
C ARG A 37 60.09 -11.56 -39.44
N LYS A 38 59.86 -12.58 -40.25
CA LYS A 38 58.53 -13.22 -40.36
C LYS A 38 58.08 -13.88 -39.05
N LEU A 39 59.01 -14.49 -38.31
CA LEU A 39 58.72 -15.06 -37.00
C LEU A 39 58.41 -13.96 -35.97
N TRP A 40 59.19 -12.88 -35.99
CA TRP A 40 58.97 -11.71 -35.16
C TRP A 40 57.60 -11.08 -35.42
N ASP A 41 57.23 -10.85 -36.67
CA ASP A 41 55.94 -10.29 -37.06
C ASP A 41 54.77 -11.19 -36.63
N ARG A 42 54.90 -12.52 -36.78
CA ARG A 42 53.88 -13.48 -36.30
C ARG A 42 53.72 -13.46 -34.79
N THR A 43 54.82 -13.45 -34.05
CA THR A 43 54.78 -13.44 -32.58
C THR A 43 54.28 -12.09 -32.06
N HIS A 44 54.75 -10.97 -32.61
CA HIS A 44 54.30 -9.63 -32.21
C HIS A 44 52.84 -9.37 -32.57
N HIS A 45 52.36 -9.88 -33.70
CA HIS A 45 50.94 -9.79 -34.06
C HIS A 45 50.06 -10.55 -33.06
N LEU A 46 50.45 -11.77 -32.67
CA LEU A 46 49.72 -12.55 -31.66
C LEU A 46 49.76 -11.88 -30.27
N VAL A 47 50.92 -11.38 -29.85
CA VAL A 47 51.04 -10.64 -28.57
C VAL A 47 50.20 -9.37 -28.60
N GLY A 48 50.18 -8.63 -29.73
CA GLY A 48 49.33 -7.46 -29.91
C GLY A 48 47.84 -7.79 -29.84
N VAL A 49 47.39 -8.84 -30.52
CA VAL A 49 45.98 -9.30 -30.49
C VAL A 49 45.59 -9.78 -29.09
N VAL A 50 46.47 -10.49 -28.38
CA VAL A 50 46.22 -10.97 -27.02
C VAL A 50 46.22 -9.81 -26.01
N GLN A 51 47.14 -8.85 -26.12
CA GLN A 51 47.20 -7.64 -25.29
C GLN A 51 45.97 -6.75 -25.51
N MET A 52 45.56 -6.54 -26.77
CA MET A 52 44.32 -5.82 -27.10
C MET A 52 43.08 -6.55 -26.59
N GLY A 53 43.03 -7.89 -26.71
CA GLY A 53 41.93 -8.70 -26.16
C GLY A 53 41.89 -8.74 -24.63
N ARG A 54 43.02 -8.53 -23.95
CA ARG A 54 43.06 -8.31 -22.49
C ARG A 54 42.60 -6.90 -22.14
N GLN A 55 43.05 -5.88 -22.87
CA GLN A 55 42.64 -4.49 -22.65
C GLN A 55 41.14 -4.29 -22.92
N LEU A 56 40.58 -4.89 -23.97
CA LEU A 56 39.14 -4.88 -24.25
C LEU A 56 38.31 -5.61 -23.18
N ARG A 57 38.85 -6.66 -22.55
CA ARG A 57 38.20 -7.33 -21.40
C ARG A 57 38.28 -6.52 -20.11
N VAL A 58 39.34 -5.74 -19.90
CA VAL A 58 39.43 -4.80 -18.76
C VAL A 58 38.49 -3.60 -18.98
N ILE A 59 38.40 -3.10 -20.22
CA ILE A 59 37.49 -2.00 -20.59
C ILE A 59 36.02 -2.46 -20.53
N ASN A 60 35.69 -3.68 -20.98
CA ASN A 60 34.33 -4.24 -20.87
C ASN A 60 34.05 -4.95 -19.52
N GLY A 61 35.06 -5.14 -18.67
CA GLY A 61 34.95 -5.84 -17.39
C GLY A 61 34.87 -4.91 -16.17
N GLY A 62 34.85 -3.58 -16.37
CA GLY A 62 34.93 -2.59 -15.29
C GLY A 62 33.71 -1.68 -15.11
N TYR A 63 32.73 -1.70 -16.04
CA TYR A 63 31.46 -1.00 -15.89
C TYR A 63 30.34 -1.87 -16.47
N GLN A 64 29.88 -2.86 -15.70
CA GLN A 64 28.54 -3.39 -15.92
C GLN A 64 27.58 -2.23 -15.63
N LYS A 65 27.04 -1.61 -16.68
CA LYS A 65 25.94 -0.65 -16.55
C LYS A 65 24.88 -1.33 -15.68
N PRO A 66 24.42 -0.71 -14.58
CA PRO A 66 23.42 -1.33 -13.73
C PRO A 66 22.22 -1.70 -14.60
N ASP A 67 21.82 -2.96 -14.50
CA ASP A 67 20.69 -3.48 -15.25
C ASP A 67 19.39 -3.03 -14.58
N TYR A 68 19.12 -1.73 -14.69
CA TYR A 68 17.95 -1.09 -14.11
C TYR A 68 16.64 -1.71 -14.64
N SER A 69 16.65 -2.27 -15.85
CA SER A 69 15.48 -2.94 -16.42
C SER A 69 15.12 -4.18 -15.61
N ASN A 70 16.07 -5.11 -15.46
CA ASN A 70 15.82 -6.34 -14.71
C ASN A 70 15.58 -6.06 -13.21
N GLN A 71 16.27 -5.07 -12.64
CA GLN A 71 16.04 -4.63 -11.26
C GLN A 71 14.65 -4.04 -11.06
N PHE A 72 14.20 -3.18 -11.97
CA PHE A 72 12.85 -2.63 -11.95
C PHE A 72 11.80 -3.74 -12.08
N ASP A 73 11.94 -4.63 -13.08
CA ASP A 73 10.96 -5.69 -13.35
C ASP A 73 10.82 -6.62 -12.13
N ALA A 74 11.94 -7.03 -11.53
CA ALA A 74 11.94 -7.87 -10.33
C ALA A 74 11.35 -7.16 -9.10
N ALA A 75 11.80 -5.92 -8.81
CA ALA A 75 11.34 -5.16 -7.65
C ALA A 75 9.86 -4.78 -7.75
N CYS A 76 9.40 -4.40 -8.95
CA CYS A 76 8.01 -4.06 -9.21
C CYS A 76 7.12 -5.30 -9.06
N ALA A 77 7.52 -6.46 -9.59
CA ALA A 77 6.75 -7.70 -9.46
C ALA A 77 6.60 -8.14 -8.00
N GLU A 78 7.68 -8.08 -7.22
CA GLU A 78 7.63 -8.42 -5.79
C GLU A 78 6.78 -7.43 -4.99
N LEU A 79 6.88 -6.13 -5.26
CA LEU A 79 6.07 -5.13 -4.59
C LEU A 79 4.58 -5.28 -4.90
N VAL A 80 4.22 -5.52 -6.16
CA VAL A 80 2.83 -5.81 -6.56
C VAL A 80 2.30 -7.06 -5.87
N ARG A 81 3.13 -8.11 -5.70
CA ARG A 81 2.74 -9.31 -4.94
C ARG A 81 2.41 -8.97 -3.47
N LYS A 82 3.21 -8.13 -2.82
CA LYS A 82 2.94 -7.65 -1.45
C LYS A 82 1.65 -6.83 -1.38
N PHE A 83 1.39 -5.99 -2.39
CA PHE A 83 0.14 -5.22 -2.47
C PHE A 83 -1.10 -6.09 -2.63
N GLU A 84 -1.05 -7.11 -3.48
CA GLU A 84 -2.18 -8.03 -3.64
C GLU A 84 -2.46 -8.83 -2.36
N GLU A 85 -1.43 -9.16 -1.59
CA GLU A 85 -1.59 -9.77 -0.26
C GLU A 85 -2.24 -8.78 0.74
N GLY A 86 -1.74 -7.55 0.81
CA GLY A 86 -2.32 -6.50 1.65
C GLY A 86 -3.77 -6.17 1.26
N TRP A 87 -4.06 -6.14 -0.05
CA TRP A 87 -5.41 -5.92 -0.59
C TRP A 87 -6.38 -7.03 -0.21
N LYS A 88 -5.96 -8.30 -0.27
CA LYS A 88 -6.78 -9.44 0.19
C LYS A 88 -7.08 -9.33 1.68
N GLN A 89 -6.08 -9.03 2.50
CA GLN A 89 -6.25 -8.88 3.95
C GLN A 89 -7.20 -7.73 4.30
N LEU A 90 -7.04 -6.58 3.64
CA LEU A 90 -7.92 -5.42 3.85
C LEU A 90 -9.36 -5.71 3.41
N ASN A 91 -9.55 -6.35 2.25
CA ASN A 91 -10.88 -6.74 1.80
C ASN A 91 -11.54 -7.72 2.77
N HIS A 92 -10.80 -8.69 3.31
CA HIS A 92 -11.33 -9.59 4.32
C HIS A 92 -11.86 -8.82 5.54
N ARG A 93 -11.05 -7.91 6.10
CA ARG A 93 -11.40 -7.08 7.28
C ARG A 93 -12.62 -6.19 7.05
N VAL A 94 -12.75 -5.61 5.86
CA VAL A 94 -13.91 -4.79 5.50
C VAL A 94 -15.20 -5.61 5.41
N GLN A 95 -15.10 -6.90 5.03
CA GLN A 95 -16.23 -7.82 4.99
C GLN A 95 -16.58 -8.42 6.34
N GLU A 96 -15.68 -8.35 7.33
CA GLU A 96 -15.99 -8.80 8.69
C GLU A 96 -17.24 -8.12 9.25
N ARG A 97 -17.87 -8.84 10.18
CA ARG A 97 -19.03 -8.36 10.92
C ARG A 97 -18.68 -7.06 11.65
N VAL A 98 -19.67 -6.17 11.72
CA VAL A 98 -19.58 -4.93 12.50
C VAL A 98 -19.48 -5.30 13.98
N ALA A 99 -18.51 -4.72 14.71
CA ALA A 99 -18.41 -4.89 16.15
C ALA A 99 -19.69 -4.43 16.86
N THR A 100 -20.09 -5.14 17.90
CA THR A 100 -21.34 -4.90 18.65
C THR A 100 -21.12 -4.28 20.02
N ASN A 101 -19.87 -4.15 20.46
CA ASN A 101 -19.48 -3.55 21.73
C ASN A 101 -18.10 -2.88 21.60
N LEU A 102 -17.73 -2.07 22.59
CA LEU A 102 -16.51 -1.27 22.56
C LEU A 102 -15.24 -2.13 22.57
N GLU A 103 -15.24 -3.25 23.30
CA GLU A 103 -14.09 -4.15 23.40
C GLU A 103 -13.73 -4.79 22.04
N GLU A 104 -14.71 -5.34 21.34
CA GLU A 104 -14.52 -5.91 20.00
C GLU A 104 -14.10 -4.83 18.99
N LEU A 105 -14.66 -3.62 19.11
CA LEU A 105 -14.25 -2.50 18.28
C LEU A 105 -12.79 -2.11 18.54
N GLU A 106 -12.36 -2.05 19.80
CA GLU A 106 -10.96 -1.74 20.16
C GLU A 106 -10.00 -2.78 19.60
N ARG A 107 -10.39 -4.06 19.64
CA ARG A 107 -9.64 -5.14 18.98
C ARG A 107 -9.52 -4.90 17.48
N GLN A 108 -10.62 -4.62 16.78
CA GLN A 108 -10.62 -4.32 15.34
C GLN A 108 -9.77 -3.09 15.00
N ILE A 109 -9.82 -2.03 15.81
CA ILE A 109 -8.99 -0.82 15.65
C ILE A 109 -7.50 -1.18 15.79
N LYS A 110 -7.14 -1.94 16.82
CA LYS A 110 -5.75 -2.35 17.07
C LYS A 110 -5.22 -3.22 15.93
N GLU A 111 -6.00 -4.19 15.49
CA GLU A 111 -5.64 -5.05 14.37
C GLU A 111 -5.48 -4.24 13.08
N HIS A 112 -6.38 -3.29 12.80
CA HIS A 112 -6.28 -2.42 11.61
C HIS A 112 -5.09 -1.48 11.67
N LYS A 113 -4.80 -0.89 12.83
CA LYS A 113 -3.59 -0.09 13.02
C LYS A 113 -2.32 -0.89 12.74
N ALA A 114 -2.23 -2.12 13.26
CA ALA A 114 -1.08 -2.98 12.98
C ALA A 114 -0.93 -3.31 11.47
N PHE A 115 -2.05 -3.41 10.75
CA PHE A 115 -2.03 -3.54 9.29
C PHE A 115 -1.52 -2.27 8.60
N GLU A 116 -2.00 -1.07 8.99
CA GLU A 116 -1.52 0.19 8.42
C GLU A 116 -0.03 0.40 8.69
N ASP A 117 0.42 0.12 9.92
CA ASP A 117 1.84 0.20 10.30
C ASP A 117 2.69 -0.74 9.43
N ALA A 118 2.23 -1.99 9.21
CA ALA A 118 2.90 -2.95 8.34
C ALA A 118 2.90 -2.50 6.87
N LEU A 119 1.79 -1.98 6.36
CA LEU A 119 1.67 -1.46 5.01
C LEU A 119 2.62 -0.28 4.77
N GLN A 120 2.72 0.62 5.75
CA GLN A 120 3.58 1.80 5.69
C GLN A 120 5.07 1.44 5.58
N THR A 121 5.50 0.27 6.07
CA THR A 121 6.90 -0.18 5.86
C THR A 121 7.27 -0.32 4.37
N LEU A 122 6.27 -0.49 3.49
CA LEU A 122 6.47 -0.59 2.04
C LEU A 122 6.70 0.76 1.35
N ASP A 123 6.59 1.91 2.03
CA ASP A 123 6.85 3.24 1.44
C ASP A 123 8.26 3.36 0.84
N VAL A 124 9.25 2.73 1.50
CA VAL A 124 10.63 2.70 1.02
C VAL A 124 10.72 1.88 -0.26
N ASP A 125 10.07 0.71 -0.31
CA ASP A 125 10.01 -0.14 -1.51
C ASP A 125 9.30 0.57 -2.68
N VAL A 126 8.20 1.28 -2.42
CA VAL A 126 7.48 2.11 -3.40
C VAL A 126 8.40 3.18 -3.98
N SER A 127 9.10 3.90 -3.10
CA SER A 127 10.05 4.95 -3.48
C SER A 127 11.20 4.37 -4.32
N ASN A 128 11.73 3.22 -3.93
CA ASN A 128 12.80 2.53 -4.65
C ASN A 128 12.37 2.09 -6.05
N VAL A 129 11.18 1.50 -6.20
CA VAL A 129 10.67 1.07 -7.52
C VAL A 129 10.41 2.28 -8.43
N LYS A 130 9.87 3.39 -7.90
CA LYS A 130 9.70 4.64 -8.66
C LYS A 130 11.04 5.21 -9.13
N GLU A 131 12.05 5.17 -8.28
CA GLU A 131 13.39 5.62 -8.64
C GLU A 131 14.04 4.71 -9.70
N LEU A 132 13.93 3.38 -9.56
CA LEU A 132 14.41 2.43 -10.57
C LEU A 132 13.74 2.69 -11.93
N TYR A 133 12.44 2.94 -11.94
CA TYR A 133 11.70 3.30 -13.15
C TYR A 133 12.21 4.61 -13.78
N ARG A 134 12.53 5.63 -12.96
CA ARG A 134 13.10 6.91 -13.43
C ARG A 134 14.47 6.75 -14.09
N GLN A 135 15.23 5.73 -13.70
CA GLN A 135 16.56 5.42 -14.28
C GLN A 135 16.48 4.71 -15.64
N LEU A 136 15.29 4.26 -16.07
CA LEU A 136 15.11 3.61 -17.37
C LEU A 136 15.14 4.65 -18.51
N PRO A 137 16.11 4.57 -19.45
CA PRO A 137 16.20 5.54 -20.54
C PRO A 137 15.00 5.51 -21.48
N HIS A 138 14.50 4.31 -21.78
CA HIS A 138 13.36 4.06 -22.67
C HIS A 138 12.51 2.92 -22.10
N PRO A 139 11.59 3.20 -21.16
CA PRO A 139 10.69 2.18 -20.62
C PRO A 139 9.89 1.51 -21.74
N THR A 140 9.71 0.20 -21.67
CA THR A 140 8.81 -0.50 -22.60
C THR A 140 7.34 -0.20 -22.27
N PRO A 141 6.38 -0.39 -23.20
CA PRO A 141 4.96 -0.25 -22.90
C PRO A 141 4.52 -1.10 -21.69
N THR A 142 5.05 -2.32 -21.58
CA THR A 142 4.79 -3.22 -20.45
C THR A 142 5.31 -2.66 -19.13
N GLN A 143 6.51 -2.08 -19.11
CA GLN A 143 7.08 -1.46 -17.91
C GLN A 143 6.31 -0.22 -17.46
N ARG A 144 5.83 0.60 -18.40
CA ARG A 144 4.93 1.72 -18.08
C ARG A 144 3.65 1.21 -17.42
N ALA A 145 3.00 0.23 -18.04
CA ALA A 145 1.78 -0.35 -17.50
C ALA A 145 1.99 -1.00 -16.11
N ALA A 146 3.13 -1.66 -15.89
CA ALA A 146 3.49 -2.24 -14.60
C ALA A 146 3.70 -1.17 -13.52
N HIS A 147 4.43 -0.10 -13.83
CA HIS A 147 4.61 1.03 -12.94
C HIS A 147 3.27 1.69 -12.59
N ASP A 148 2.44 1.99 -13.59
CA ASP A 148 1.15 2.65 -13.38
C ASP A 148 0.20 1.79 -12.55
N ASN A 149 0.17 0.48 -12.82
CA ASN A 149 -0.58 -0.49 -12.01
C ASN A 149 -0.10 -0.48 -10.55
N MET A 150 1.21 -0.57 -10.32
CA MET A 150 1.79 -0.56 -8.97
C MET A 150 1.44 0.73 -8.22
N VAL A 151 1.53 1.92 -8.86
CA VAL A 151 1.15 3.20 -8.25
C VAL A 151 -0.34 3.23 -7.92
N GLN A 152 -1.20 2.81 -8.86
CA GLN A 152 -2.64 2.80 -8.65
C GLN A 152 -3.04 1.85 -7.52
N ARG A 153 -2.47 0.64 -7.47
CA ARG A 153 -2.75 -0.34 -6.41
C ARG A 153 -2.38 0.18 -5.03
N TRP A 154 -1.24 0.86 -4.92
CA TRP A 154 -0.83 1.50 -3.68
C TRP A 154 -1.87 2.54 -3.22
N GLN A 155 -2.37 3.37 -4.13
CA GLN A 155 -3.41 4.36 -3.84
C GLN A 155 -4.73 3.69 -3.44
N ASP A 156 -5.19 2.70 -4.19
CA ASP A 156 -6.44 1.98 -3.93
C ASP A 156 -6.46 1.36 -2.52
N ILE A 157 -5.36 0.72 -2.10
CA ILE A 157 -5.24 0.12 -0.75
C ILE A 157 -5.39 1.19 0.33
N TRP A 158 -4.66 2.31 0.22
CA TRP A 158 -4.72 3.39 1.21
C TRP A 158 -6.08 4.11 1.22
N GLU A 159 -6.72 4.28 0.07
CA GLU A 159 -8.07 4.82 -0.01
C GLU A 159 -9.08 3.93 0.72
N LEU A 160 -9.05 2.61 0.49
CA LEU A 160 -9.91 1.67 1.20
C LEU A 160 -9.60 1.64 2.70
N SER A 161 -8.32 1.71 3.08
CA SER A 161 -7.88 1.77 4.49
C SER A 161 -8.49 2.98 5.19
N ARG A 162 -8.34 4.18 4.60
CA ARG A 162 -8.92 5.42 5.13
C ARG A 162 -10.43 5.35 5.26
N MET A 163 -11.13 4.81 4.26
CA MET A 163 -12.58 4.61 4.35
C MET A 163 -12.97 3.66 5.48
N TYR A 164 -12.18 2.61 5.73
CA TYR A 164 -12.41 1.68 6.83
C TYR A 164 -12.13 2.33 8.20
N VAL A 165 -11.09 3.16 8.32
CA VAL A 165 -10.85 3.97 9.52
C VAL A 165 -12.06 4.86 9.83
N GLU A 166 -12.63 5.55 8.85
CA GLU A 166 -13.83 6.37 9.05
C GLU A 166 -15.04 5.53 9.47
N ARG A 167 -15.20 4.30 8.95
CA ARG A 167 -16.21 3.34 9.43
C ARG A 167 -16.00 2.99 10.91
N LEU A 168 -14.77 2.70 11.34
CA LEU A 168 -14.47 2.35 12.73
C LEU A 168 -14.71 3.54 13.68
N LYS A 169 -14.37 4.77 13.27
CA LYS A 169 -14.70 5.99 14.03
C LYS A 169 -16.20 6.21 14.16
N GLY A 170 -16.95 6.05 13.07
CA GLY A 170 -18.41 6.13 13.09
C GLY A 170 -19.03 5.09 14.02
N LEU A 171 -18.51 3.87 14.00
CA LEU A 171 -18.95 2.79 14.88
C LEU A 171 -18.69 3.11 16.36
N LYS A 172 -17.53 3.69 16.68
CA LYS A 172 -17.22 4.18 18.02
C LYS A 172 -18.24 5.20 18.51
N SER A 173 -18.61 6.17 17.67
CA SER A 173 -19.60 7.19 18.03
C SER A 173 -20.97 6.58 18.33
N VAL A 174 -21.40 5.60 17.53
CA VAL A 174 -22.67 4.90 17.74
C VAL A 174 -22.66 4.08 19.03
N LEU A 175 -21.60 3.29 19.28
CA LEU A 175 -21.51 2.48 20.50
C LEU A 175 -21.48 3.34 21.76
N ASN A 176 -20.68 4.42 21.78
CA ASN A 176 -20.67 5.35 22.90
C ASN A 176 -22.03 6.02 23.12
N GLY A 177 -22.73 6.40 22.03
CA GLY A 177 -24.07 6.98 22.12
C GLY A 177 -25.13 5.97 22.57
N LEU A 178 -24.98 4.68 22.24
CA LEU A 178 -25.82 3.61 22.77
C LEU A 178 -25.62 3.46 24.28
N ASP A 179 -24.37 3.39 24.75
CA ASP A 179 -24.07 3.33 26.19
C ASP A 179 -24.65 4.54 26.94
N GLU A 180 -24.49 5.76 26.39
CA GLU A 180 -25.05 6.99 26.97
C GLU A 180 -26.59 6.95 27.06
N VAL A 181 -27.28 6.52 26.00
CA VAL A 181 -28.74 6.40 25.99
C VAL A 181 -29.21 5.29 26.92
N THR A 182 -28.51 4.15 26.97
CA THR A 182 -28.81 3.07 27.91
C THR A 182 -28.67 3.53 29.36
N ASP A 183 -27.62 4.27 29.70
CA ASP A 183 -27.42 4.83 31.04
C ASP A 183 -28.48 5.88 31.40
N ILE A 184 -28.91 6.70 30.43
CA ILE A 184 -30.04 7.62 30.59
C ILE A 184 -31.30 6.84 30.95
N VAL A 185 -31.69 5.88 30.09
CA VAL A 185 -32.92 5.10 30.26
C VAL A 185 -32.91 4.38 31.61
N ARG A 186 -31.81 3.71 31.95
CA ARG A 186 -31.65 3.00 33.22
C ARG A 186 -31.83 3.90 34.45
N ARG A 187 -31.29 5.12 34.43
CA ARG A 187 -31.47 6.08 35.54
C ARG A 187 -32.94 6.49 35.71
N HIS A 188 -33.65 6.69 34.60
CA HIS A 188 -35.07 7.04 34.65
C HIS A 188 -35.91 5.85 35.11
N GLU A 189 -35.61 4.64 34.66
CA GLU A 189 -36.26 3.41 35.12
C GLU A 189 -36.10 3.20 36.62
N ILE A 190 -34.89 3.33 37.17
CA ILE A 190 -34.64 3.21 38.61
C ILE A 190 -35.46 4.25 39.38
N THR A 191 -35.52 5.48 38.88
CA THR A 191 -36.29 6.55 39.53
C THR A 191 -37.80 6.26 39.48
N LEU A 192 -38.31 5.85 38.32
CA LEU A 192 -39.72 5.49 38.14
C LEU A 192 -40.12 4.29 39.00
N ALA A 193 -39.26 3.28 39.08
CA ALA A 193 -39.45 2.10 39.93
C ALA A 193 -39.44 2.42 41.42
N SER A 194 -38.87 3.56 41.84
CA SER A 194 -38.94 3.98 43.26
C SER A 194 -40.32 4.49 43.69
N PHE A 195 -41.23 4.75 42.75
CA PHE A 195 -42.62 5.12 43.02
C PHE A 195 -43.51 3.87 43.11
N ASP A 196 -43.39 3.11 44.20
CA ASP A 196 -44.09 1.83 44.38
C ASP A 196 -45.58 1.98 44.74
N ASP A 197 -45.95 2.97 45.55
CA ASP A 197 -47.32 3.11 46.09
C ASP A 197 -47.95 4.47 45.76
N MET A 198 -49.26 4.46 45.45
CA MET A 198 -50.05 5.67 45.26
C MET A 198 -50.27 6.39 46.61
N PRO A 199 -49.80 7.64 46.80
CA PRO A 199 -49.93 8.31 48.08
C PRO A 199 -51.38 8.69 48.40
N ALA A 200 -51.88 8.31 49.59
CA ALA A 200 -53.22 8.70 50.06
C ALA A 200 -53.31 10.16 50.55
N ALA A 201 -52.19 10.80 50.87
CA ALA A 201 -52.16 12.20 51.32
C ALA A 201 -51.96 13.14 50.12
N LEU A 202 -52.80 14.17 50.02
CA LEU A 202 -52.79 15.14 48.91
C LEU A 202 -51.43 15.83 48.74
N GLU A 203 -50.78 16.21 49.83
CA GLU A 203 -49.46 16.83 49.83
C GLU A 203 -48.38 15.90 49.26
N ARG A 204 -48.42 14.61 49.64
CA ARG A 204 -47.48 13.60 49.10
C ARG A 204 -47.74 13.32 47.62
N LEU A 205 -49.01 13.27 47.22
CA LEU A 205 -49.40 13.10 45.82
C LEU A 205 -48.91 14.28 44.96
N ARG A 206 -49.06 15.52 45.44
CA ARG A 206 -48.51 16.72 44.78
C ARG A 206 -46.99 16.66 44.66
N GLY A 207 -46.30 16.14 45.68
CA GLY A 207 -44.85 15.93 45.67
C GLY A 207 -44.41 14.95 44.58
N VAL A 208 -45.03 13.77 44.51
CA VAL A 208 -44.75 12.76 43.46
C VAL A 208 -45.05 13.32 42.07
N HIS A 209 -46.16 14.02 41.90
CA HIS A 209 -46.51 14.66 40.62
C HIS A 209 -45.47 15.70 40.18
N ALA A 210 -44.96 16.53 41.10
CA ALA A 210 -43.92 17.50 40.78
C ALA A 210 -42.61 16.81 40.33
N GLN A 211 -42.21 15.72 40.98
CA GLN A 211 -41.02 14.94 40.61
C GLN A 211 -41.17 14.28 39.23
N LEU A 212 -42.36 13.77 38.90
CA LEU A 212 -42.65 13.20 37.58
C LEU A 212 -42.62 14.28 36.47
N LEU A 213 -43.09 15.50 36.77
CA LEU A 213 -42.97 16.63 35.84
C LEU A 213 -41.51 16.99 35.58
N GLU A 214 -40.70 17.07 36.64
CA GLU A 214 -39.27 17.33 36.52
C GLU A 214 -38.56 16.25 35.68
N LEU A 215 -38.85 14.98 35.95
CA LEU A 215 -38.32 13.85 35.17
C LEU A 215 -38.69 13.95 33.69
N ASN A 216 -39.92 14.33 33.37
CA ASN A 216 -40.36 14.56 32.00
C ASN A 216 -39.63 15.74 31.33
N MET A 217 -39.39 16.83 32.06
CA MET A 217 -38.63 17.98 31.53
C MET A 217 -37.17 17.58 31.23
N VAL A 218 -36.54 16.82 32.11
CA VAL A 218 -35.17 16.30 31.91
C VAL A 218 -35.10 15.41 30.66
N LEU A 219 -36.09 14.54 30.45
CA LEU A 219 -36.16 13.72 29.24
C LEU A 219 -36.28 14.54 27.96
N GLN A 220 -37.12 15.58 27.96
CA GLN A 220 -37.24 16.47 26.81
C GLN A 220 -35.92 17.18 26.51
N GLN A 221 -35.16 17.58 27.55
CA GLN A 221 -33.85 18.18 27.37
C GLN A 221 -32.82 17.20 26.76
N GLN A 222 -32.93 15.91 27.08
CA GLN A 222 -32.04 14.85 26.59
C GLN A 222 -32.35 14.34 25.18
N GLU A 223 -33.47 14.78 24.56
CA GLU A 223 -33.87 14.38 23.20
C GLU A 223 -32.77 14.60 22.14
N ASN A 224 -31.95 15.64 22.33
CA ASN A 224 -30.84 15.95 21.43
C ASN A 224 -29.77 14.85 21.35
N ILE A 225 -29.60 14.08 22.42
CA ILE A 225 -28.65 12.95 22.50
C ILE A 225 -29.12 11.83 21.58
N VAL A 226 -30.41 11.47 21.64
CA VAL A 226 -31.03 10.47 20.76
C VAL A 226 -31.01 10.93 19.31
N LYS A 227 -31.32 12.21 19.04
CA LYS A 227 -31.21 12.80 17.69
C LYS A 227 -29.77 12.76 17.15
N LYS A 228 -28.76 12.90 18.00
CA LYS A 228 -27.35 12.73 17.61
C LYS A 228 -27.05 11.26 17.28
N LEU A 229 -27.45 10.32 18.14
CA LEU A 229 -27.26 8.89 17.92
C LEU A 229 -27.89 8.42 16.58
N ASN A 230 -29.09 8.90 16.25
CA ASN A 230 -29.76 8.58 14.99
C ASN A 230 -28.95 9.08 13.78
N ARG A 231 -28.41 10.31 13.85
CA ARG A 231 -27.53 10.87 12.80
C ARG A 231 -26.24 10.08 12.66
N ASP A 232 -25.59 9.75 13.77
CA ASP A 232 -24.35 8.95 13.79
C ASP A 232 -24.59 7.56 13.19
N THR A 233 -25.73 6.95 13.50
CA THR A 233 -26.16 5.65 12.94
C THR A 233 -26.39 5.74 11.43
N ALA A 234 -27.03 6.80 10.93
CA ALA A 234 -27.24 7.01 9.50
C ALA A 234 -25.90 7.19 8.76
N THR A 235 -24.98 7.97 9.32
CA THR A 235 -23.62 8.14 8.80
C THR A 235 -22.84 6.83 8.78
N LEU A 236 -22.90 6.04 9.86
CA LEU A 236 -22.27 4.72 9.92
C LEU A 236 -22.79 3.79 8.81
N ARG A 237 -24.10 3.77 8.55
CA ARG A 237 -24.68 2.97 7.45
C ARG A 237 -24.06 3.35 6.10
N GLN A 238 -23.82 4.63 5.85
CA GLN A 238 -23.15 5.10 4.62
C GLN A 238 -21.69 4.63 4.56
N HIS A 239 -20.93 4.69 5.65
CA HIS A 239 -19.55 4.19 5.70
C HIS A 239 -19.45 2.68 5.48
N VAL A 240 -20.36 1.90 6.08
CA VAL A 240 -20.45 0.44 5.88
C VAL A 240 -20.76 0.13 4.41
N ALA A 241 -21.73 0.82 3.82
CA ALA A 241 -22.04 0.65 2.40
C ALA A 241 -20.84 0.99 1.53
N ARG A 242 -20.21 2.16 1.72
CA ARG A 242 -19.07 2.61 0.90
C ARG A 242 -17.90 1.63 0.93
N THR A 243 -17.54 1.14 2.11
CA THR A 243 -16.42 0.20 2.27
C THR A 243 -16.74 -1.17 1.66
N ARG A 244 -17.95 -1.70 1.85
CA ARG A 244 -18.35 -3.02 1.32
C ARG A 244 -18.64 -3.03 -0.18
N PHE A 245 -19.22 -1.96 -0.74
CA PHE A 245 -19.45 -1.82 -2.18
C PHE A 245 -18.18 -1.41 -2.95
N GLY A 246 -17.29 -0.62 -2.34
CA GLY A 246 -15.96 -0.33 -2.89
C GLY A 246 -15.13 -1.61 -3.08
N ALA A 247 -15.20 -2.54 -2.12
CA ALA A 247 -14.64 -3.88 -2.22
C ALA A 247 -15.34 -4.76 -3.29
N ALA A 248 -16.64 -4.55 -3.54
CA ALA A 248 -17.44 -5.35 -4.48
C ALA A 248 -17.15 -5.08 -5.96
N LYS A 249 -16.37 -4.05 -6.32
CA LYS A 249 -15.84 -3.91 -7.68
C LYS A 249 -14.95 -5.11 -8.09
N ALA A 250 -14.54 -5.95 -7.12
CA ALA A 250 -13.73 -7.15 -7.34
C ALA A 250 -14.51 -8.48 -7.49
N ARG A 251 -15.81 -8.60 -7.14
CA ARG A 251 -16.66 -9.74 -7.55
C ARG A 251 -18.11 -9.59 -7.09
N LEU A 252 -19.00 -10.00 -7.99
CA LEU A 252 -20.46 -10.19 -7.92
C LEU A 252 -21.09 -10.31 -6.52
N LEU A 253 -22.06 -9.41 -6.27
CA LEU A 253 -23.34 -9.60 -5.57
C LEU A 253 -23.37 -10.59 -4.39
N GLN A 254 -23.26 -10.06 -3.17
CA GLN A 254 -23.95 -10.64 -2.01
C GLN A 254 -24.69 -9.55 -1.20
N PRO A 255 -25.83 -9.88 -0.55
CA PRO A 255 -26.72 -8.87 0.01
C PRO A 255 -26.21 -8.36 1.37
N VAL A 256 -25.95 -7.05 1.47
CA VAL A 256 -25.50 -6.30 2.66
C VAL A 256 -26.62 -6.15 3.73
N ARG A 257 -27.54 -7.12 3.85
CA ARG A 257 -28.77 -6.97 4.67
C ARG A 257 -28.68 -7.48 6.12
N CYS A 258 -27.63 -8.22 6.53
CA CYS A 258 -27.69 -8.99 7.78
C CYS A 258 -27.09 -8.31 9.04
N ASP A 259 -26.04 -7.50 8.93
CA ASP A 259 -25.27 -7.09 10.13
C ASP A 259 -25.86 -5.88 10.87
N MET A 260 -26.45 -4.92 10.15
CA MET A 260 -27.04 -3.72 10.77
C MET A 260 -28.33 -4.03 11.54
N CYS A 261 -29.07 -5.06 11.13
CA CYS A 261 -30.26 -5.54 11.83
C CYS A 261 -29.91 -6.08 13.24
N ARG A 262 -28.68 -6.57 13.44
CA ARG A 262 -28.23 -7.10 14.74
C ARG A 262 -27.78 -6.02 15.72
N VAL A 263 -27.13 -4.95 15.26
CA VAL A 263 -26.85 -3.78 16.13
C VAL A 263 -28.18 -3.16 16.60
N GLY A 264 -29.18 -3.07 15.71
CA GLY A 264 -30.55 -2.69 16.08
C GLY A 264 -31.32 -3.73 16.91
N ALA A 265 -30.99 -5.02 16.81
CA ALA A 265 -31.55 -6.07 17.65
C ALA A 265 -30.90 -6.13 19.04
N GLN A 266 -29.66 -5.69 19.21
CA GLN A 266 -29.01 -5.52 20.52
C GLN A 266 -29.72 -4.44 21.34
N VAL A 267 -30.15 -3.35 20.68
CA VAL A 267 -31.05 -2.35 21.27
C VAL A 267 -32.32 -3.03 21.78
N ARG A 268 -32.92 -3.94 21.00
CA ARG A 268 -34.16 -4.64 21.35
C ARG A 268 -33.97 -5.71 22.44
N GLY A 269 -32.91 -6.50 22.37
CA GLY A 269 -32.64 -7.61 23.29
C GLY A 269 -32.04 -7.20 24.63
N GLY A 270 -31.34 -6.06 24.70
CA GLY A 270 -30.93 -5.45 25.97
C GLY A 270 -32.12 -4.87 26.77
N LEU A 271 -33.21 -4.51 26.07
CA LEU A 271 -34.46 -4.01 26.65
C LEU A 271 -35.38 -5.15 27.14
N GLU A 272 -35.43 -6.29 26.44
CA GLU A 272 -36.23 -7.46 26.85
C GLU A 272 -35.62 -8.26 28.02
N ALA A 273 -34.29 -8.23 28.20
CA ALA A 273 -33.63 -8.95 29.29
C ALA A 273 -33.76 -8.26 30.68
N ALA A 274 -34.35 -7.06 30.73
CA ALA A 274 -34.57 -6.27 31.94
C ALA A 274 -36.02 -6.33 32.47
N GLU A 275 -36.84 -7.28 32.01
CA GLU A 275 -38.15 -7.55 32.64
C GLU A 275 -37.97 -8.44 33.90
N PRO A 276 -38.17 -7.93 35.12
CA PRO A 276 -38.56 -8.78 36.22
C PRO A 276 -40.00 -9.27 35.98
N PRO A 277 -40.32 -10.54 36.26
CA PRO A 277 -41.67 -11.06 36.09
C PRO A 277 -42.60 -10.41 37.12
N GLY A 278 -43.24 -9.28 36.77
CA GLY A 278 -44.22 -8.61 37.64
C GLY A 278 -44.44 -7.11 37.46
N ALA A 279 -43.73 -6.39 36.58
CA ALA A 279 -43.95 -4.95 36.41
C ALA A 279 -45.22 -4.68 35.58
N GLY A 280 -46.24 -4.09 36.22
CA GLY A 280 -47.52 -3.76 35.61
C GLY A 280 -47.42 -2.78 34.43
N THR A 281 -48.55 -2.69 33.71
CA THR A 281 -48.81 -2.01 32.43
C THR A 281 -48.37 -0.55 32.27
N SER A 282 -47.76 0.09 33.28
CA SER A 282 -47.25 1.47 33.22
C SER A 282 -45.89 1.58 32.53
N GLY A 283 -45.03 0.55 32.60
CA GLY A 283 -43.71 0.55 31.93
C GLY A 283 -43.78 0.49 30.40
N HIS A 284 -44.83 -0.12 29.83
CA HIS A 284 -44.99 -0.27 28.38
C HIS A 284 -45.17 1.06 27.62
N HIS A 285 -45.73 2.09 28.25
CA HIS A 285 -46.00 3.37 27.58
C HIS A 285 -44.74 4.24 27.43
N PHE A 286 -43.80 4.13 28.36
CA PHE A 286 -42.54 4.87 28.31
C PHE A 286 -41.62 4.34 27.19
N PHE A 287 -41.57 3.01 27.05
CA PHE A 287 -40.88 2.36 25.94
C PHE A 287 -41.52 2.63 24.59
N SER A 288 -42.85 2.76 24.52
CA SER A 288 -43.54 3.15 23.29
C SER A 288 -43.10 4.55 22.81
N PHE A 289 -42.86 5.48 23.75
CA PHE A 289 -42.38 6.84 23.43
C PHE A 289 -40.95 6.85 22.86
N PHE A 290 -40.03 6.07 23.45
CA PHE A 290 -38.65 5.95 22.92
C PHE A 290 -38.57 5.10 21.65
N SER A 291 -39.38 4.04 21.54
CA SER A 291 -39.45 3.17 20.36
C SER A 291 -39.96 3.93 19.13
N HIS A 292 -40.86 4.91 19.31
CA HIS A 292 -41.30 5.79 18.22
C HIS A 292 -40.20 6.75 17.71
N TYR A 293 -39.24 7.11 18.57
CA TYR A 293 -38.14 8.05 18.25
C TYR A 293 -36.85 7.38 17.74
N ILE A 294 -36.67 6.07 17.99
CA ILE A 294 -35.50 5.31 17.54
C ILE A 294 -35.72 4.65 16.15
N LEU A 295 -36.97 4.55 15.69
CA LEU A 295 -37.34 3.78 14.48
C LEU A 295 -37.74 4.61 13.25
N TYR A 296 -37.54 5.93 13.25
CA TYR A 296 -37.65 6.78 12.05
C TYR A 296 -36.38 7.58 11.79
#